data_AF-A0A2S5DBF7-F1
#
_entry.id   AF-A0A2S5DBF7-F1
#
_cell.length_a   1.000
_cell.length_b   1.000
_cell.length_c   1.000
_cell.angle_alpha   90.00
_cell.angle_beta   90.00
_cell.angle_gamma   90.00
#
_symmetry.space_group_name_H-M   'P 1'
#
loop_
_entity.id
_entity.type
_entity.pdbx_description
1 polymer ?
#
loop_
_entity_poly.entity_id
_entity_poly.type
_entity_poly.pdbx_seq_one_letter_code
_entity_poly.pdbx_strand_id
1 'polypeptide(L)'
;GHGRQVAQWARVLPAAGRVDAEAWPGCQTLGVIDSLRQVGDKPGQWERRYYISSRKLSAEDLAQAARAHWGIENRLHWMLDVNFAEDASSICKD
;
A
#
# COMPACT_ATOMS: atom_id res chain seq x y z
N GLY A 1 -4.52 27.35 -3.40
CA GLY A 1 -3.64 26.30 -3.94
C GLY A 1 -4.25 24.96 -3.62
N HIS A 2 -4.55 24.13 -4.61
CA HIS A 2 -5.28 22.87 -4.39
C HIS A 2 -4.33 21.82 -3.80
N GLY A 3 -4.23 21.81 -2.47
CA GLY A 3 -3.39 20.88 -1.72
C GLY A 3 -3.92 19.45 -1.78
N ARG A 4 -3.00 18.48 -1.82
CA ARG A 4 -3.30 17.05 -1.62
C ARG A 4 -3.42 16.79 -0.12
N GLN A 5 -4.55 16.25 0.32
CA GLN A 5 -4.73 15.77 1.69
C GLN A 5 -4.72 14.24 1.67
N VAL A 6 -3.99 13.63 2.61
CA VAL A 6 -3.94 12.18 2.79
C VAL A 6 -4.13 11.87 4.26
N ALA A 7 -5.15 11.09 4.58
CA ALA A 7 -5.33 10.48 5.90
C ALA A 7 -5.04 8.98 5.79
N GLN A 8 -4.40 8.41 6.81
CA GLN A 8 -4.10 6.98 6.87
C GLN A 8 -4.39 6.42 8.25
N TRP A 9 -4.92 5.20 8.27
CA TRP A 9 -5.16 4.42 9.48
C TRP A 9 -4.48 3.07 9.37
N ALA A 10 -3.74 2.71 10.43
CA ALA A 10 -3.04 1.44 10.53
C ALA A 10 -3.72 0.52 11.53
N ARG A 11 -3.91 -0.74 11.14
CA ARG A 11 -4.45 -1.80 12.01
C ARG A 11 -3.59 -3.04 11.89
N VAL A 12 -3.36 -3.70 13.02
CA VAL A 12 -2.66 -4.98 13.09
C VAL A 12 -3.58 -6.02 13.70
N LEU A 13 -3.53 -7.22 13.15
CA LEU A 13 -4.33 -8.37 13.56
C LEU A 13 -3.40 -9.58 13.67
N PRO A 14 -3.65 -10.52 14.61
CA PRO A 14 -2.93 -11.78 14.61
C PRO A 14 -3.20 -12.55 13.32
N ALA A 15 -2.15 -13.16 12.75
CA ALA A 15 -2.27 -13.94 11.52
C ALA A 15 -3.10 -15.22 11.69
N ALA A 16 -3.16 -15.76 12.91
CA ALA A 16 -3.92 -16.96 13.24
C ALA A 16 -5.39 -16.84 12.80
N GLY A 17 -5.85 -17.81 12.01
CA GLY A 17 -7.22 -17.87 11.48
C GLY A 17 -7.55 -16.81 10.41
N ARG A 18 -6.56 -16.06 9.91
CA ARG A 18 -6.72 -15.03 8.87
C ARG A 18 -5.78 -15.21 7.69
N VAL A 19 -4.62 -15.78 7.93
CA VAL A 19 -3.61 -16.09 6.93
C VAL A 19 -3.47 -17.60 6.86
N ASP A 20 -3.43 -18.11 5.64
CA ASP A 20 -3.15 -19.53 5.38
C ASP A 20 -1.73 -19.87 5.84
N ALA A 21 -1.63 -20.78 6.80
CA ALA A 21 -0.35 -21.13 7.43
C ALA A 21 0.50 -22.08 6.56
N GLU A 22 -0.10 -22.79 5.60
CA GLU A 22 0.61 -23.64 4.66
C GLU A 22 1.26 -22.78 3.57
N ALA A 23 0.54 -21.78 3.05
CA ALA A 23 1.06 -20.84 2.07
C ALA A 23 2.06 -19.84 2.67
N TRP A 24 1.87 -19.44 3.93
CA TRP A 24 2.70 -18.42 4.60
C TRP A 24 3.18 -18.89 5.97
N PRO A 25 4.08 -19.89 6.00
CA PRO A 25 4.59 -20.45 7.24
C PRO A 25 5.33 -19.39 8.06
N GLY A 26 5.03 -19.35 9.36
CA GLY A 26 5.65 -18.40 10.29
C GLY A 26 5.09 -16.98 10.21
N CYS A 27 4.03 -16.71 9.43
CA CYS A 27 3.32 -15.45 9.49
C CYS A 27 2.69 -15.25 10.87
N GLN A 28 2.98 -14.12 11.52
CA GLN A 28 2.49 -13.79 12.86
C GLN A 28 1.48 -12.64 12.85
N THR A 29 1.59 -11.72 11.90
CA THR A 29 0.75 -10.52 11.85
C THR A 29 0.20 -10.25 10.47
N LEU A 30 -1.09 -9.91 10.41
CA LEU A 30 -1.76 -9.28 9.28
C LEU A 30 -1.90 -7.78 9.55
N GLY A 31 -1.24 -6.96 8.77
CA GLY A 31 -1.37 -5.50 8.77
C GLY A 31 -2.36 -5.01 7.73
N VAL A 32 -3.13 -3.99 8.07
CA VAL A 32 -4.06 -3.30 7.16
C VAL A 32 -3.80 -1.80 7.24
N ILE A 33 -3.59 -1.17 6.09
CA ILE A 33 -3.53 0.29 5.96
C ILE A 33 -4.71 0.75 5.10
N ASP A 34 -5.58 1.56 5.69
CA ASP A 34 -6.61 2.30 4.97
C ASP A 34 -6.08 3.71 4.70
N SER A 35 -6.14 4.17 3.45
CA SER A 35 -5.73 5.50 3.02
C SER A 35 -6.90 6.21 2.37
N LEU A 36 -7.13 7.47 2.76
CA LEU A 36 -8.05 8.38 2.09
C LEU A 36 -7.25 9.50 1.45
N ARG A 37 -7.34 9.62 0.13
CA ARG A 37 -6.67 10.67 -0.66
C ARG A 37 -7.69 11.63 -1.23
N GLN A 38 -7.55 12.92 -0.91
CA GLN A 38 -8.35 13.99 -1.48
C GLN A 38 -7.45 14.98 -2.23
N VAL A 39 -7.89 15.40 -3.42
CA VAL A 39 -7.16 16.34 -4.29
C VAL A 39 -8.09 17.48 -4.69
N GLY A 40 -7.86 18.66 -4.12
CA GLY A 40 -8.79 19.79 -4.27
C GLY A 40 -10.19 19.44 -3.78
N ASP A 41 -11.20 19.86 -4.55
CA ASP A 41 -12.61 19.64 -4.25
C ASP A 41 -13.16 18.29 -4.77
N LYS A 42 -12.28 17.43 -5.31
CA LYS A 42 -12.70 16.10 -5.76
C LYS A 42 -13.06 15.21 -4.56
N PRO A 43 -14.02 14.27 -4.73
CA PRO A 43 -14.31 13.28 -3.71
C PRO A 43 -13.05 12.54 -3.26
N GLY A 44 -12.96 12.28 -1.95
CA GLY A 44 -11.89 11.48 -1.39
C GLY A 44 -11.91 10.05 -1.93
N GLN A 45 -10.76 9.54 -2.34
CA GLN A 45 -10.58 8.18 -2.81
C GLN A 45 -10.02 7.30 -1.70
N TRP A 46 -10.68 6.18 -1.45
CA TRP A 46 -10.25 5.18 -0.47
C TRP A 46 -9.39 4.12 -1.12
N GLU A 47 -8.34 3.72 -0.41
CA GLU A 47 -7.47 2.62 -0.80
C GLU A 47 -7.15 1.77 0.44
N ARG A 48 -7.22 0.46 0.31
CA ARG A 48 -6.86 -0.49 1.36
C ARG A 48 -5.70 -1.36 0.91
N ARG A 49 -4.67 -1.46 1.74
CA ARG A 49 -3.50 -2.32 1.52
C ARG A 49 -3.37 -3.33 2.65
N TYR A 50 -3.04 -4.56 2.29
CA TYR A 50 -2.79 -5.66 3.23
C TYR A 50 -1.30 -6.00 3.25
N TYR A 51 -0.79 -6.28 4.43
CA TYR A 51 0.60 -6.66 4.66
C TYR A 51 0.62 -7.92 5.53
N ILE A 52 1.52 -8.85 5.24
CA ILE A 52 1.78 -9.99 6.11
C ILE A 52 3.19 -9.90 6.65
N SER A 53 3.38 -10.29 7.91
CA SER A 53 4.70 -10.27 8.54
C SER A 53 4.90 -11.50 9.41
N SER A 54 6.09 -12.08 9.32
CA SER A 54 6.55 -13.13 10.24
C SER A 54 6.90 -12.59 11.63
N ARG A 55 6.87 -11.28 11.85
CA ARG A 55 7.07 -10.64 13.15
C ARG A 55 5.74 -10.22 13.75
N LYS A 56 5.70 -10.09 15.08
CA LYS A 56 4.64 -9.36 15.78
C LYS A 56 4.87 -7.87 15.58
N LEU A 57 3.92 -7.18 14.95
CA LEU A 57 4.01 -5.75 14.69
C LEU A 57 2.97 -5.00 15.51
N SER A 58 3.33 -3.81 16.01
CA SER A 58 2.36 -2.82 16.45
C SER A 58 1.79 -2.05 15.24
N ALA A 59 0.69 -1.32 15.45
CA ALA A 59 0.13 -0.45 14.41
C ALA A 59 1.11 0.67 14.01
N GLU A 60 1.94 1.13 14.94
CA GLU A 60 2.99 2.13 14.68
C GLU A 60 4.12 1.55 13.83
N ASP A 61 4.60 0.33 14.15
CA ASP A 61 5.60 -0.38 13.33
C ASP A 61 5.09 -0.58 11.90
N LEU A 62 3.82 -0.98 11.76
CA LEU A 62 3.18 -1.15 10.46
C LEU A 62 3.11 0.18 9.69
N ALA A 63 2.71 1.26 10.35
CA ALA A 63 2.62 2.58 9.71
C ALA A 63 4.00 3.09 9.27
N GLN A 64 5.03 2.90 10.09
CA GLN A 64 6.41 3.25 9.75
C GLN A 64 6.93 2.40 8.59
N ALA A 65 6.74 1.08 8.64
CA ALA A 65 7.14 0.17 7.58
C ALA A 65 6.42 0.49 6.27
N ALA A 66 5.10 0.75 6.31
CA ALA A 66 4.32 1.14 5.14
C ALA A 66 4.79 2.47 4.54
N ARG A 67 5.14 3.47 5.36
CA ARG A 67 5.70 4.75 4.88
C ARG A 67 7.08 4.58 4.27
N ALA A 68 7.95 3.79 4.92
CA ALA A 68 9.29 3.50 4.41
C ALA A 68 9.20 2.74 3.07
N HIS A 69 8.33 1.75 2.98
CA HIS A 69 8.06 1.01 1.75
C HIS A 69 7.53 1.93 0.64
N TRP A 70 6.58 2.82 0.93
CA TRP A 70 6.09 3.82 -0.04
C TRP A 70 7.20 4.75 -0.52
N GLY A 71 8.13 5.16 0.36
CA GLY A 71 9.28 5.98 -0.02
C GLY A 71 10.28 5.25 -0.93
N ILE A 72 10.49 3.95 -0.71
CA ILE A 72 11.33 3.10 -1.58
C ILE A 72 10.64 2.89 -2.92
N GLU A 73 9.37 2.48 -2.90
CA GLU A 73 8.59 2.20 -4.10
C GLU A 73 8.34 3.47 -4.92
N ASN A 74 8.23 4.66 -4.34
CA ASN A 74 8.17 5.91 -5.13
C ASN A 74 9.49 6.26 -5.78
N ARG A 75 10.63 5.94 -5.15
CA ARG A 75 11.94 6.10 -5.78
C ARG A 75 12.18 5.07 -6.88
N LEU A 76 11.74 3.83 -6.66
CA LEU A 76 11.91 2.72 -7.61
C LEU A 76 10.92 2.81 -8.76
N HIS A 77 9.64 3.13 -8.51
CA HIS A 77 8.60 3.33 -9.53
C HIS A 77 8.89 4.54 -10.42
N TRP A 78 9.44 5.64 -9.91
CA TRP A 78 9.90 6.72 -10.80
C TRP A 78 11.04 6.26 -11.72
N MET A 79 11.88 5.33 -11.27
CA MET A 79 12.97 4.79 -12.08
C MET A 79 12.48 3.69 -13.05
N LEU A 80 11.46 2.92 -12.67
CA LEU A 80 10.82 1.91 -13.51
C LEU A 80 9.89 2.53 -14.57
N ASP A 81 8.98 3.45 -14.22
CA ASP A 81 8.08 4.13 -15.19
C ASP A 81 8.87 4.99 -16.21
N VAL A 82 9.98 5.60 -15.81
CA VAL A 82 10.79 6.45 -16.71
C VAL A 82 11.71 5.64 -17.61
N ASN A 83 12.15 4.44 -17.19
CA ASN A 83 12.92 3.54 -18.06
C ASN A 83 12.04 2.65 -18.94
N PHE A 84 10.83 2.31 -18.50
CA PHE A 84 9.87 1.51 -19.27
C PHE A 84 8.69 2.39 -19.67
N ALA A 85 8.85 3.17 -20.74
CA ALA A 85 7.77 3.95 -21.38
C ALA A 85 6.63 3.05 -21.90
N GLU A 86 5.86 2.45 -20.99
CA GLU A 86 4.83 1.44 -21.25
C GLU A 86 3.42 2.00 -21.05
N ASP A 87 3.24 3.32 -21.09
CA ASP A 87 1.92 3.98 -21.21
C ASP A 87 1.58 4.34 -22.68
N ALA A 88 2.34 3.83 -23.65
CA ALA A 88 2.12 4.11 -25.07
C ALA A 88 1.42 2.96 -25.82
N SER A 89 0.36 2.37 -25.26
CA SER A 89 -0.47 1.41 -26.00
C SER A 89 -1.91 1.89 -26.15
N SER A 90 -2.13 2.70 -27.19
CA SER A 90 -3.45 2.92 -27.76
C SER A 90 -3.86 1.69 -28.57
N ILE A 91 -4.64 0.78 -27.97
CA ILE A 91 -5.31 -0.27 -28.74
C ILE A 91 -6.59 0.31 -29.36
N CYS A 92 -6.52 0.69 -30.63
CA CYS A 92 -7.71 0.85 -31.47
C CYS A 92 -8.12 -0.57 -31.89
N LYS A 93 -9.32 -1.00 -31.50
CA LYS A 93 -9.92 -2.23 -32.04
C LYS A 93 -10.54 -1.88 -33.39
N ASP A 94 -10.06 -2.55 -34.43
CA ASP A 94 -10.82 -2.85 -35.65
C ASP A 94 -11.98 -3.80 -35.31
#